data_AF-A0A1A0USW0-F1
#
_entry.id   AF-A0A1A0USW0-F1
#
_cell.length_a   1.000
_cell.length_b   1.000
_cell.length_c   1.000
_cell.angle_alpha   90.00
_cell.angle_beta   90.00
_cell.angle_gamma   90.00
#
_symmetry.space_group_name_H-M   'P 1'
#
loop_
_entity.id
_entity.type
_entity.pdbx_description
1 polymer ?
#
loop_
_entity_poly.entity_id
_entity_poly.type
_entity_poly.pdbx_seq_one_letter_code
_entity_poly.pdbx_strand_id
1 'polypeptide(L)'
;MRSRWQFLAIFAAVTLLIAGVVSYFASSNPDGLDSTTLRGCEVVETADGEELTGECIAQHAEEHSLAASPLADYAIGGRDGSGGLAGIIGVLATLFVAGSVFWLIARSRRATDRSGSG
;
A
#
# COMPACT_ATOMS: atom_id res chain seq x y z
N MET A 1 -3.54 -21.04 23.49
CA MET A 1 -2.47 -20.56 22.58
C MET A 1 -2.74 -20.94 21.11
N ARG A 2 -3.21 -22.17 20.82
CA ARG A 2 -3.47 -22.65 19.45
C ARG A 2 -4.48 -21.79 18.66
N SER A 3 -5.60 -21.36 19.26
CA SER A 3 -6.61 -20.53 18.55
C SER A 3 -6.11 -19.13 18.17
N ARG A 4 -5.25 -18.51 19.00
CA ARG A 4 -4.68 -17.18 18.71
C ARG A 4 -3.73 -17.23 17.51
N TRP A 5 -2.89 -18.26 17.46
CA TRP A 5 -1.99 -18.48 16.32
C TRP A 5 -2.74 -18.85 15.04
N GLN A 6 -3.78 -19.68 15.15
CA GLN A 6 -4.66 -20.00 14.03
C GLN A 6 -5.34 -18.75 13.47
N PHE A 7 -5.86 -17.87 14.33
CA PHE A 7 -6.45 -16.59 13.91
C PHE A 7 -5.44 -15.72 13.15
N LEU A 8 -4.23 -15.54 13.69
CA LEU A 8 -3.20 -14.73 13.05
C LEU A 8 -2.77 -15.30 11.69
N ALA A 9 -2.64 -16.63 11.58
CA ALA A 9 -2.30 -17.27 10.33
C ALA A 9 -3.39 -17.09 9.27
N ILE A 10 -4.66 -17.27 9.65
CA ILE A 10 -5.80 -17.06 8.74
C ILE A 10 -5.89 -15.58 8.33
N PHE A 11 -5.77 -14.66 9.28
CA PHE A 11 -5.82 -13.22 9.01
C PHE A 11 -4.69 -12.80 8.05
N ALA A 12 -3.46 -13.29 8.27
CA ALA A 12 -2.33 -13.04 7.38
C ALA A 12 -2.57 -13.63 5.98
N ALA A 13 -3.10 -14.85 5.88
CA ALA A 13 -3.43 -15.48 4.61
C ALA A 13 -4.50 -14.68 3.83
N VAL A 14 -5.56 -14.25 4.50
CA VAL A 14 -6.61 -13.40 3.90
C VAL A 14 -6.02 -12.06 3.44
N THR A 15 -5.17 -11.43 4.25
CA THR A 15 -4.52 -10.16 3.91
C THR A 15 -3.64 -10.31 2.66
N LEU A 16 -2.82 -11.36 2.59
CA LEU A 16 -1.98 -11.63 1.42
C LEU A 16 -2.81 -11.96 0.17
N LEU A 17 -3.92 -12.68 0.32
CA LEU A 17 -4.84 -12.96 -0.78
C LEU A 17 -5.48 -11.69 -1.32
N ILE A 18 -5.91 -10.78 -0.43
CA ILE A 18 -6.47 -9.50 -0.84
C ILE A 18 -5.41 -8.66 -1.57
N ALA A 19 -4.24 -8.50 -0.96
CA ALA A 19 -3.15 -7.70 -1.51
C ALA A 19 -2.62 -8.24 -2.84
N GLY A 20 -2.47 -9.56 -2.96
CA GLY A 20 -1.84 -10.20 -4.11
C GLY A 20 -2.76 -10.63 -5.23
N VAL A 21 -4.06 -10.82 -4.97
CA VAL A 21 -5.01 -11.36 -5.95
C VAL A 21 -6.20 -10.43 -6.14
N VAL A 22 -6.92 -10.11 -5.07
CA VAL A 22 -8.17 -9.32 -5.16
C VAL A 22 -7.89 -7.91 -5.68
N SER A 23 -6.72 -7.35 -5.38
CA SER A 23 -6.28 -6.04 -5.86
C SER A 23 -6.32 -5.88 -7.38
N TYR A 24 -6.08 -6.94 -8.15
CA TYR A 24 -6.16 -6.89 -9.62
C TYR A 24 -7.58 -6.68 -10.16
N PHE A 25 -8.60 -6.93 -9.35
CA PHE A 25 -9.99 -6.68 -9.70
C PHE A 25 -10.45 -5.26 -9.36
N ALA A 26 -9.58 -4.44 -8.76
CA ALA A 26 -9.89 -3.03 -8.51
C ALA A 26 -9.87 -2.24 -9.82
N SER A 27 -10.80 -1.29 -9.97
CA SER A 27 -10.84 -0.37 -11.11
C SER A 27 -9.68 0.62 -11.01
N SER A 28 -8.85 0.70 -12.04
CA SER A 28 -7.71 1.63 -12.10
C SER A 28 -8.01 2.94 -12.83
N ASN A 29 -9.02 2.98 -13.72
CA ASN A 29 -9.26 4.15 -14.58
C ASN A 29 -10.76 4.50 -14.72
N PRO A 30 -11.21 5.62 -14.13
CA PRO A 30 -10.57 6.35 -13.04
C PRO A 30 -10.70 5.57 -11.72
N ASP A 31 -9.66 5.59 -10.90
CA ASP A 31 -9.77 5.12 -9.52
C ASP A 31 -10.63 6.09 -8.70
N GLY A 32 -10.89 5.76 -7.43
CA GLY A 32 -11.74 6.60 -6.58
C GLY A 32 -11.18 8.00 -6.35
N LEU A 33 -9.86 8.14 -6.27
CA LEU A 33 -9.19 9.43 -6.06
C LEU A 33 -9.25 10.26 -7.34
N ASP A 34 -8.89 9.66 -8.48
CA ASP A 34 -8.90 10.29 -9.79
C ASP A 34 -10.30 10.77 -10.19
N SER A 35 -11.34 9.97 -9.90
CA SER A 35 -12.73 10.39 -10.14
C SER A 35 -13.12 11.66 -9.38
N THR A 36 -12.45 11.93 -8.25
CA THR A 36 -12.66 13.13 -7.45
C THR A 36 -11.79 14.28 -7.93
N THR A 37 -10.52 14.03 -8.27
CA THR A 37 -9.59 15.07 -8.74
C THR A 37 -9.92 15.58 -10.13
N LEU A 38 -10.55 14.76 -10.98
CA LEU A 38 -11.01 15.11 -12.32
C LEU A 38 -12.35 15.87 -12.34
N ARG A 39 -13.03 16.03 -11.20
CA ARG A 39 -14.29 16.79 -11.14
C ARG A 39 -14.07 18.23 -11.59
N GLY A 40 -14.73 18.62 -12.68
CA GLY A 40 -14.60 19.95 -13.29
C GLY A 40 -13.68 19.99 -14.52
N CYS A 41 -13.05 18.87 -14.86
CA CYS A 41 -12.34 18.66 -16.11
C CYS A 41 -13.05 17.62 -16.98
N GLU A 42 -12.84 17.75 -18.27
CA GLU A 42 -13.14 16.74 -19.28
C GLU A 42 -11.82 16.17 -19.82
N VAL A 43 -11.74 14.85 -19.91
CA VAL A 43 -10.57 14.13 -20.44
C VAL A 43 -10.76 13.99 -21.94
N VAL A 44 -9.87 14.60 -22.73
CA VAL A 44 -9.91 14.58 -24.19
C VAL A 44 -8.69 13.80 -24.70
N GLU A 45 -8.90 12.75 -25.48
CA GLU A 45 -7.79 12.06 -26.14
C GLU A 45 -7.27 12.89 -27.33
N THR A 46 -5.98 13.23 -27.30
CA THR A 46 -5.27 13.95 -28.35
C THR A 46 -4.20 13.08 -28.99
N ALA A 47 -3.55 13.58 -30.04
CA ALA A 47 -2.44 12.87 -30.69
C ALA A 47 -1.21 12.67 -29.78
N ASP A 48 -1.08 13.48 -28.73
CA ASP A 48 0.03 13.46 -27.78
C ASP A 48 -0.32 12.78 -26.44
N GLY A 49 -1.57 12.30 -26.29
CA GLY A 49 -2.06 11.61 -25.09
C GLY A 49 -3.39 12.17 -24.56
N GLU A 50 -3.75 11.79 -23.33
CA GLU A 50 -4.90 12.35 -22.61
C GLU A 50 -4.62 13.80 -22.18
N GLU A 51 -5.46 14.75 -22.58
CA GLU A 51 -5.39 16.15 -22.17
C GLU A 51 -6.61 16.51 -21.32
N LEU A 52 -6.39 17.24 -20.23
CA LEU A 52 -7.45 17.69 -19.34
C LEU A 52 -7.89 19.09 -19.73
N THR A 53 -9.17 19.26 -20.10
CA THR A 53 -9.76 20.57 -20.39
C THR A 53 -10.76 20.97 -19.31
N GLY A 54 -10.62 22.15 -18.70
CA GLY A 54 -11.53 22.64 -17.65
C GLY A 54 -10.79 23.25 -16.48
N GLU A 55 -11.38 23.19 -15.28
CA GLU A 55 -10.75 23.63 -14.02
C GLU A 55 -10.94 22.50 -12.98
N CYS A 56 -9.85 21.83 -12.61
CA CYS A 56 -9.87 20.74 -11.63
C CYS A 56 -8.51 20.55 -10.95
N ILE A 57 -8.50 19.77 -9.87
CA ILE A 57 -7.30 19.54 -9.05
C ILE A 57 -6.22 18.78 -9.84
N ALA A 58 -6.62 17.85 -10.71
CA ALA A 58 -5.71 17.00 -11.46
C ALA A 58 -4.76 17.77 -12.41
N GLN A 59 -5.14 18.97 -12.87
CA GLN A 59 -4.27 19.81 -13.74
C GLN A 59 -3.00 20.29 -13.04
N HIS A 60 -2.98 20.28 -11.71
CA HIS A 60 -1.82 20.65 -10.91
C HIS A 60 -1.07 19.42 -10.37
N ALA A 61 -1.32 18.23 -10.91
CA ALA A 61 -0.51 17.07 -10.60
C ALA A 61 0.92 17.30 -11.11
N GLU A 62 1.88 17.27 -10.19
CA GLU A 62 3.30 17.40 -10.48
C GLU A 62 4.00 16.08 -10.19
N GLU A 63 5.10 15.83 -10.89
CA GLU A 63 5.92 14.66 -10.65
C GLU A 63 6.51 14.68 -9.24
N HIS A 64 6.40 13.56 -8.53
CA HIS A 64 6.86 13.47 -7.15
C HIS A 64 8.29 12.91 -7.08
N SER A 65 9.04 13.24 -6.03
CA SER A 65 10.46 12.83 -5.90
C SER A 65 10.68 11.31 -5.87
N LEU A 66 9.63 10.55 -5.56
CA LEU A 66 9.64 9.08 -5.54
C LEU A 66 9.10 8.47 -6.84
N ALA A 67 8.79 9.24 -7.86
CA ALA A 67 8.35 8.72 -9.16
C ALA A 67 9.39 7.82 -9.83
N ALA A 68 10.67 8.09 -9.57
CA ALA A 68 11.78 7.24 -10.03
C ALA A 68 12.00 5.99 -9.14
N SER A 69 11.18 5.77 -8.11
CA SER A 69 11.31 4.63 -7.20
C SER A 69 10.93 3.32 -7.90
N PRO A 70 11.60 2.20 -7.60
CA PRO A 70 11.25 0.90 -8.15
C PRO A 70 9.89 0.36 -7.68
N LEU A 71 9.17 1.07 -6.81
CA LEU A 71 7.82 0.78 -6.33
C LEU A 71 6.83 1.91 -6.64
N ALA A 72 7.22 2.88 -7.48
CA ALA A 72 6.32 3.92 -7.97
C ALA A 72 5.12 3.29 -8.69
N ASP A 73 3.96 3.93 -8.59
CA ASP A 73 2.70 3.49 -9.19
C ASP A 73 2.31 2.05 -8.83
N TYR A 74 2.78 1.58 -7.66
CA TYR A 74 2.61 0.20 -7.19
C TYR A 74 3.20 -0.85 -8.16
N ALA A 75 4.10 -0.46 -9.07
CA ALA A 75 4.77 -1.34 -10.01
C ALA A 75 6.17 -1.73 -9.52
N ILE A 76 6.63 -2.95 -9.83
CA ILE A 76 7.98 -3.43 -9.53
C ILE A 76 8.90 -3.14 -10.71
N GLY A 77 9.67 -2.06 -10.59
CA GLY A 77 10.61 -1.59 -11.62
C GLY A 77 9.90 -1.16 -12.90
N GLY A 78 8.75 -0.49 -12.78
CA GLY A 78 7.97 0.02 -13.90
C GLY A 78 7.28 -1.05 -14.75
N ARG A 79 7.10 -2.27 -14.21
CA ARG A 79 6.38 -3.35 -14.91
C ARG A 79 4.89 -3.28 -14.60
N ASP A 80 4.09 -2.98 -15.62
CA ASP A 80 2.63 -2.96 -15.50
C ASP A 80 2.09 -4.32 -15.04
N GLY A 81 1.01 -4.30 -14.26
CA GLY A 81 0.39 -5.51 -13.73
C GLY A 81 1.15 -6.19 -12.60
N SER A 82 2.14 -5.53 -11.97
CA SER A 82 2.84 -6.04 -10.78
C SER A 82 2.33 -5.46 -9.45
N GLY A 83 1.20 -4.75 -9.48
CA GLY A 83 0.51 -4.17 -8.32
C GLY A 83 0.32 -5.13 -7.15
N GLY A 84 -0.10 -6.37 -7.43
CA GLY A 84 -0.31 -7.36 -6.38
C GLY A 84 0.97 -7.78 -5.66
N LEU A 85 2.10 -7.88 -6.39
CA LEU A 85 3.40 -8.19 -5.79
C LEU A 85 3.91 -7.03 -4.94
N ALA A 86 3.77 -5.79 -5.41
CA ALA A 86 4.08 -4.61 -4.62
C ALA A 86 3.26 -4.57 -3.32
N GLY A 87 1.97 -4.93 -3.39
CA GLY A 87 1.08 -5.08 -2.24
C GLY A 87 1.58 -6.13 -1.24
N ILE A 88 1.99 -7.32 -1.70
CA ILE A 88 2.56 -8.37 -0.83
C ILE A 88 3.82 -7.88 -0.12
N ILE A 89 4.73 -7.21 -0.85
CA ILE A 89 5.95 -6.65 -0.28
C ILE A 89 5.61 -5.63 0.82
N GLY A 90 4.63 -4.75 0.57
CA GLY A 90 4.17 -3.77 1.56
C GLY A 90 3.60 -4.42 2.83
N VAL A 91 2.82 -5.49 2.69
CA VAL A 91 2.30 -6.26 3.84
C VAL A 91 3.43 -6.87 4.65
N LEU A 92 4.40 -7.52 4.00
CA LEU A 92 5.53 -8.14 4.67
C LEU A 92 6.41 -7.10 5.39
N ALA A 93 6.68 -5.97 4.74
CA ALA A 93 7.43 -4.87 5.32
C ALA A 93 6.74 -4.32 6.57
N THR A 94 5.42 -4.11 6.51
CA THR A 94 4.62 -3.62 7.64
C THR A 94 4.64 -4.60 8.82
N LEU A 95 4.45 -5.90 8.56
CA LEU A 95 4.52 -6.94 9.59
C LEU A 95 5.90 -7.01 10.25
N PHE A 96 6.96 -6.87 9.45
CA PHE A 96 8.33 -6.84 9.96
C PHE A 96 8.58 -5.63 10.86
N VAL A 97 8.24 -4.43 10.39
CA VAL A 97 8.43 -3.18 11.15
C VAL A 97 7.60 -3.21 12.43
N ALA A 98 6.29 -3.42 12.33
CA ALA A 98 5.41 -3.46 13.50
C ALA A 98 5.83 -4.57 14.47
N GLY A 99 6.09 -5.78 13.96
CA GLY A 99 6.53 -6.92 14.75
C GLY A 99 7.82 -6.65 15.52
N SER A 100 8.82 -6.03 14.87
CA SER A 100 10.08 -5.67 15.52
C SER A 100 9.89 -4.64 16.64
N VAL A 101 9.09 -3.59 16.39
CA VAL A 101 8.79 -2.55 17.39
C VAL A 101 8.06 -3.14 18.59
N PHE A 102 6.99 -3.92 18.37
CA PHE A 102 6.25 -4.55 19.47
C PHE A 102 7.09 -5.57 20.23
N TRP A 103 7.97 -6.30 19.55
CA TRP A 103 8.88 -7.24 20.20
C TRP A 103 9.88 -6.53 21.12
N LEU A 104 10.46 -5.40 20.68
CA LEU A 104 11.37 -4.60 21.49
C LEU A 104 10.66 -4.05 22.74
N ILE A 105 9.44 -3.54 22.60
CA ILE A 105 8.61 -3.05 23.73
C ILE A 105 8.26 -4.21 24.69
N ALA A 106 7.90 -5.38 24.16
CA ALA A 106 7.55 -6.53 25.01
C ALA A 106 8.78 -7.13 25.72
N ARG A 107 9.98 -6.98 25.13
CA ARG A 107 11.24 -7.41 25.74
C ARG A 107 11.63 -6.51 26.92
N SER A 108 11.50 -5.19 26.78
CA SER A 108 11.88 -4.25 27.84
C SER A 108 11.06 -4.43 29.12
N ARG A 109 9.75 -4.70 29.00
CA ARG A 109 8.87 -4.96 30.16
C ARG A 109 9.29 -6.18 30.99
N ARG A 110 9.76 -7.24 30.33
CA ARG A 110 10.22 -8.47 31.02
C ARG A 110 11.55 -8.30 31.75
N ALA A 111 12.36 -7.33 31.35
CA ALA A 111 13.62 -7.03 32.04
C ALA A 111 13.36 -6.34 33.39
N THR A 112 12.38 -5.43 33.45
CA THR A 112 12.02 -4.68 34.65
C THR A 112 11.43 -5.56 35.77
N ASP A 113 10.58 -6.55 35.42
CA ASP A 113 10.03 -7.49 36.40
C ASP A 113 11.12 -8.33 37.09
N ARG A 114 12.21 -8.65 36.38
CA ARG A 114 13.30 -9.46 36.91
C ARG A 114 14.24 -8.68 37.84
N SER A 115 14.21 -7.35 37.78
CA SER A 115 14.98 -6.48 38.69
C SER A 115 14.21 -6.05 39.96
N GLY A 116 12.89 -6.27 40.02
CA GLY A 116 12.04 -5.88 41.15
C GLY A 116 11.77 -6.98 42.18
N SER A 117 12.28 -8.20 42.00
CA SER A 117 12.10 -9.34 42.91
C SER A 117 13.35 -9.69 43.74
N GLY A 118 14.25 -8.72 43.93
CA GLY A 118 15.46 -8.86 44.75
C GLY A 118 15.27 -8.29 46.14
#